data_AF-J5UQ08-F1
#
_entry.id   AF-J5UQ08-F1
#
_cell.length_a   1.000
_cell.length_b   1.000
_cell.length_c   1.000
_cell.angle_alpha   90.00
_cell.angle_beta   90.00
_cell.angle_gamma   90.00
#
_symmetry.space_group_name_H-M   'P 1'
#
loop_
_entity.id
_entity.type
_entity.pdbx_description
1 polymer ?
#
loop_
_entity_poly.entity_id
_entity_poly.type
_entity_poly.pdbx_seq_one_letter_code
_entity_poly.pdbx_strand_id
1 'polypeptide(L)'
;MGGRLIFITMLSFLGIIFFAIVLRMYIYMKRTVSDGKSLMEKAVNEQTNTEKMGISEFLIYAVAIFGALSFAFKLIKQGGSGFSLLAKSIVLPPLMALFNARKRNGRTLFVCTVITIFSFYLFMIYIFIDIPPKAPVFTINNTEITLSHTTVASLLSDGFDIYIRQNDAHRTDYEKLLYSDDFEKYTANRSIFVEKGFRRNNESVPYSLYILAKDGVVIGTIGLYGHETKDIVLEDCKIIHFKLDENCVASARENSIIYSLNDIKLLAPLKLEELQKTFDKKLWLVPPADPIDITQLHYGIKWSTRSDHLFWNEYFAYINFDENNNMTKFELSTEVARDWKK
;
A
#
# COMPACT_ATOMS: atom_id res chain seq x y z
N MET A 1 -16.79 13.58 12.12
CA MET A 1 -16.62 13.16 10.72
C MET A 1 -15.29 12.44 10.64
N GLY A 2 -15.29 11.16 10.24
CA GLY A 2 -14.04 10.38 10.10
C GLY A 2 -13.17 10.92 8.96
N GLY A 3 -11.87 10.71 9.04
CA GLY A 3 -10.91 11.16 8.02
C GLY A 3 -11.31 10.70 6.61
N ARG A 4 -11.72 9.44 6.44
CA ARG A 4 -12.14 8.90 5.14
C ARG A 4 -13.27 9.72 4.53
N LEU A 5 -14.29 10.04 5.34
CA LEU A 5 -15.47 10.78 4.91
C LEU A 5 -15.11 12.21 4.49
N ILE A 6 -14.14 12.85 5.15
CA ILE A 6 -13.64 14.18 4.76
C ILE A 6 -13.05 14.12 3.34
N PHE A 7 -12.13 13.19 3.09
CA PHE A 7 -11.50 13.05 1.77
C PHE A 7 -12.51 12.64 0.69
N ILE A 8 -13.43 11.72 0.97
CA ILE A 8 -14.49 11.33 0.04
C ILE A 8 -15.38 12.51 -0.32
N THR A 9 -15.76 13.32 0.68
CA THR A 9 -16.62 14.49 0.47
C THR A 9 -15.89 15.55 -0.36
N MET A 10 -14.62 15.81 -0.05
CA MET A 10 -13.78 16.75 -0.79
C MET A 10 -13.61 16.34 -2.26
N LEU A 11 -13.29 15.07 -2.51
CA LEU A 11 -13.14 14.53 -3.87
C LEU A 11 -14.48 14.55 -4.63
N SER A 12 -15.58 14.19 -3.97
CA SER A 12 -16.92 14.25 -4.57
C SER A 12 -17.29 15.68 -4.96
N PHE A 13 -17.04 16.65 -4.09
CA PHE A 13 -17.28 18.07 -4.37
C PHE A 13 -16.42 18.57 -5.54
N LEU A 14 -15.14 18.20 -5.59
CA LEU A 14 -14.26 18.51 -6.71
C LEU A 14 -14.78 17.92 -8.03
N GLY A 15 -15.25 16.68 -8.00
CA GLY A 15 -15.88 16.02 -9.15
C GLY A 15 -17.12 16.77 -9.65
N ILE A 16 -17.99 17.23 -8.74
CA ILE A 16 -19.17 18.04 -9.08
C ILE A 16 -18.77 19.36 -9.74
N ILE A 17 -17.74 20.04 -9.21
CA ILE A 17 -17.23 21.29 -9.81
C ILE A 17 -16.75 21.03 -11.24
N PHE A 18 -15.93 20.00 -11.45
CA PHE A 18 -15.43 19.67 -12.79
C PHE A 18 -16.56 19.29 -13.74
N PHE A 19 -17.54 18.54 -13.27
CA PHE A 19 -18.74 18.23 -14.06
C PHE A 19 -19.50 19.51 -14.45
N ALA A 20 -19.71 20.43 -13.51
CA ALA A 20 -20.39 21.70 -13.78
C ALA A 20 -19.62 22.57 -14.78
N ILE A 21 -18.28 22.60 -14.72
CA ILE A 21 -17.43 23.27 -15.69
C ILE A 21 -17.62 22.67 -17.08
N VAL A 22 -17.53 21.35 -17.21
CA VAL A 22 -17.73 20.64 -18.48
C VAL A 22 -19.13 20.89 -19.04
N LEU A 23 -20.17 20.82 -18.20
CA LEU A 23 -21.56 21.07 -18.60
C LEU A 23 -21.75 22.52 -19.06
N ARG A 24 -21.20 23.49 -18.34
CA ARG A 24 -21.26 24.91 -18.72
C ARG A 24 -20.54 25.17 -20.03
N MET A 25 -19.36 24.57 -20.23
CA MET A 25 -18.62 24.63 -21.49
C MET A 25 -19.44 24.03 -22.65
N TYR A 26 -20.06 22.87 -22.43
CA TYR A 26 -20.92 22.24 -23.43
C TYR A 26 -22.08 23.14 -23.84
N ILE A 27 -22.83 23.67 -22.86
CA ILE A 27 -23.96 24.56 -23.10
C ILE A 27 -23.51 25.82 -23.83
N TYR A 28 -22.41 26.44 -23.39
CA TYR A 28 -21.85 27.64 -24.02
C TYR A 28 -21.46 27.38 -25.47
N MET A 29 -20.66 26.34 -25.75
CA MET A 29 -20.19 26.05 -27.10
C MET A 29 -21.31 25.62 -28.06
N LYS A 30 -22.39 25.03 -27.54
CA LYS A 30 -23.56 24.65 -28.33
C LYS A 30 -24.46 25.86 -28.63
N ARG A 31 -24.61 26.80 -27.70
CA ARG A 31 -25.50 27.97 -27.84
C ARG A 31 -24.84 29.15 -28.55
N THR A 32 -23.52 29.30 -28.42
CA THR A 32 -22.79 30.37 -29.10
C THR A 32 -22.64 30.03 -30.58
N VAL A 33 -23.25 30.85 -31.43
CA VAL A 33 -23.22 30.73 -32.89
C VAL A 33 -22.35 31.83 -33.46
N SER A 34 -21.44 31.47 -34.35
CA SER A 34 -20.58 32.38 -35.14
C SER A 34 -20.66 31.91 -36.58
N ASP A 35 -20.93 32.84 -37.51
CA ASP A 35 -21.00 32.54 -38.94
C ASP A 35 -22.04 31.43 -39.28
N GLY A 36 -23.17 31.43 -38.56
CA GLY A 36 -24.25 30.45 -38.74
C GLY A 36 -23.97 29.05 -38.19
N LYS A 37 -22.79 28.80 -37.60
CA LYS A 37 -22.41 27.52 -36.99
C LYS A 37 -22.17 27.66 -35.50
N SER A 38 -22.50 26.62 -34.73
CA SER A 38 -22.14 26.59 -33.32
C SER A 38 -20.61 26.51 -33.15
N LEU A 39 -20.09 26.96 -32.00
CA LEU A 39 -18.65 26.79 -31.71
C LEU A 39 -18.22 25.32 -31.75
N MET A 40 -19.13 24.37 -31.49
CA MET A 40 -18.86 22.92 -31.62
C MET A 40 -18.52 22.49 -33.05
N GLU A 41 -19.11 23.14 -34.05
CA GLU A 41 -18.97 22.77 -35.47
C GLU A 41 -17.91 23.59 -36.20
N LYS A 42 -17.57 24.77 -35.67
CA LYS A 42 -16.55 25.65 -36.24
C LYS A 42 -15.17 24.98 -36.20
N ALA A 43 -14.42 25.12 -37.30
CA ALA A 43 -13.03 24.72 -37.36
C ALA A 43 -12.19 25.61 -36.43
N VAL A 44 -11.30 24.99 -35.65
CA VAL A 44 -10.45 25.67 -34.66
C VAL A 44 -9.06 25.97 -35.21
N ASN A 45 -8.71 25.37 -36.35
CA ASN A 45 -7.49 25.61 -37.09
C ASN A 45 -7.76 25.56 -38.60
N GLU A 46 -6.81 26.10 -39.38
CA GLU A 46 -6.90 26.19 -40.84
C GLU A 46 -6.40 24.93 -41.56
N GLN A 47 -6.21 23.85 -40.82
CA GLN A 47 -5.69 22.60 -41.36
C GLN A 47 -6.73 21.91 -42.25
N THR A 48 -6.27 21.19 -43.27
CA THR A 48 -7.13 20.51 -44.25
C THR A 48 -7.24 19.00 -43.99
N ASN A 49 -6.22 18.39 -43.36
CA ASN A 49 -6.17 16.95 -43.10
C ASN A 49 -7.20 16.53 -42.03
N THR A 50 -8.21 15.74 -42.42
CA THR A 50 -9.25 15.21 -41.52
C THR A 50 -9.05 13.75 -41.10
N GLU A 51 -7.95 13.12 -41.51
CA GLU A 51 -7.69 11.72 -41.21
C GLU A 51 -7.50 11.49 -39.71
N LYS A 52 -7.86 10.29 -39.23
CA LYS A 52 -7.56 9.91 -37.85
C LYS A 52 -6.05 9.80 -37.68
N MET A 53 -5.54 10.38 -36.59
CA MET A 53 -4.14 10.22 -36.22
C MET A 53 -3.86 8.77 -35.87
N GLY A 54 -2.82 8.18 -36.46
CA GLY A 54 -2.37 6.83 -36.10
C GLY A 54 -1.79 6.79 -34.68
N ILE A 55 -1.79 5.62 -34.04
CA ILE A 55 -1.24 5.46 -32.69
C ILE A 55 0.26 5.79 -32.66
N SER A 56 1.02 5.36 -33.68
CA SER A 56 2.45 5.66 -33.82
C SER A 56 2.72 7.16 -33.98
N GLU A 57 1.92 7.85 -34.79
CA GLU A 57 2.00 9.30 -34.96
C GLU A 57 1.68 10.05 -33.67
N PHE A 58 0.63 9.63 -32.95
CA PHE A 58 0.28 10.21 -31.65
C PHE A 58 1.41 10.04 -30.62
N LEU A 59 2.07 8.89 -30.59
CA LEU A 59 3.21 8.63 -29.69
C LEU A 59 4.37 9.59 -29.92
N ILE A 60 4.66 9.98 -31.17
CA ILE A 60 5.72 10.96 -31.48
C ILE A 60 5.44 12.29 -30.79
N TYR A 61 4.20 12.80 -30.90
CA TYR A 61 3.79 14.02 -30.22
C TYR A 61 3.80 13.86 -28.70
N ALA A 62 3.33 12.73 -28.17
CA ALA A 62 3.34 12.47 -26.75
C ALA A 62 4.77 12.50 -26.18
N VAL A 63 5.72 11.83 -26.83
CA VAL A 63 7.15 11.83 -26.42
C VAL A 63 7.72 13.25 -26.46
N ALA A 64 7.45 14.03 -27.51
CA ALA A 64 7.90 15.42 -27.59
C ALA A 64 7.33 16.29 -26.46
N ILE A 65 6.05 16.14 -26.13
CA ILE A 65 5.40 16.86 -25.02
C ILE A 65 6.00 16.42 -23.67
N PHE A 66 6.18 15.13 -23.43
CA PHE A 66 6.78 14.62 -22.20
C PHE A 66 8.24 15.09 -22.02
N GLY A 67 9.03 15.09 -23.09
CA GLY A 67 10.39 15.64 -23.09
C GLY A 67 10.41 17.13 -22.75
N ALA A 68 9.55 17.92 -23.40
CA ALA A 68 9.42 19.36 -23.15
C ALA A 68 8.97 19.65 -21.71
N LEU A 69 7.98 18.93 -21.18
CA LEU A 69 7.51 19.04 -19.80
C LEU A 69 8.61 18.68 -18.79
N SER A 70 9.35 17.60 -19.03
CA SER A 70 10.44 17.16 -18.16
C SER A 70 11.57 18.18 -18.08
N PHE A 71 11.94 18.76 -19.23
CA PHE A 71 12.95 19.81 -19.30
C PHE A 71 12.46 21.11 -18.64
N ALA A 72 11.23 21.54 -18.91
CA ALA A 72 10.59 22.68 -18.26
C ALA A 72 10.56 22.54 -16.73
N PHE A 73 10.24 21.35 -16.22
CA PHE A 73 10.25 21.07 -14.79
C PHE A 73 11.65 21.18 -14.17
N LYS A 74 12.68 20.65 -14.84
CA LYS A 74 14.07 20.81 -14.40
C LYS A 74 14.50 22.27 -14.37
N LEU A 75 14.15 23.05 -15.40
CA LEU A 75 14.46 24.47 -15.46
C LEU A 75 13.83 25.26 -14.31
N ILE A 76 12.55 25.02 -14.02
CA ILE A 76 11.86 25.70 -12.91
C ILE A 76 12.45 25.27 -11.55
N LYS A 77 12.80 23.99 -11.40
CA LYS A 77 13.40 23.47 -10.16
C LYS A 77 14.78 24.08 -9.88
N GLN A 78 15.59 24.31 -10.91
CA GLN A 78 16.95 24.86 -10.77
C GLN A 78 16.99 26.40 -10.78
N GLY A 79 16.15 27.04 -11.60
CA GLY A 79 16.15 28.49 -11.81
C GLY A 79 15.09 29.26 -11.03
N GLY A 80 14.15 28.58 -10.38
CA GLY A 80 13.03 29.21 -9.68
C GLY A 80 11.91 29.70 -10.60
N SER A 81 10.92 30.40 -10.01
CA SER A 81 9.68 30.79 -10.69
C SER A 81 9.86 31.79 -11.84
N GLY A 82 10.99 32.51 -11.88
CA GLY A 82 11.36 33.44 -12.97
C GLY A 82 11.53 32.77 -14.33
N PHE A 83 11.75 31.45 -14.37
CA PHE A 83 11.90 30.68 -15.62
C PHE A 83 10.57 30.16 -16.18
N SER A 84 9.44 30.48 -15.56
CA SER A 84 8.10 30.05 -16.00
C SER A 84 7.77 30.47 -17.45
N LEU A 85 8.20 31.66 -17.88
CA LEU A 85 8.00 32.14 -19.25
C LEU A 85 8.79 31.30 -20.27
N LEU A 86 10.04 30.96 -19.95
CA LEU A 86 10.88 30.10 -20.78
C LEU A 86 10.33 28.66 -20.83
N ALA A 87 9.91 28.12 -19.69
CA ALA A 87 9.25 26.82 -19.61
C ALA A 87 8.00 26.76 -20.51
N LYS A 88 7.18 27.82 -20.51
CA LYS A 88 6.02 27.93 -21.41
C LYS A 88 6.43 27.88 -22.88
N SER A 89 7.46 28.62 -23.28
CA SER A 89 7.98 28.66 -24.65
C SER A 89 8.53 27.31 -25.14
N ILE A 90 8.95 26.44 -24.22
CA ILE A 90 9.43 25.08 -24.53
C ILE A 90 8.25 24.11 -24.71
N VAL A 91 7.21 24.22 -23.87
CA VAL A 91 6.07 23.30 -23.86
C VAL A 91 5.05 23.62 -24.95
N LEU A 92 4.90 24.90 -25.32
CA LEU A 92 3.87 25.32 -26.27
C LEU A 92 4.05 24.79 -27.70
N PRO A 93 5.27 24.77 -28.29
CA PRO A 93 5.47 24.25 -29.65
C PRO A 93 5.02 22.80 -29.87
N PRO A 94 5.40 21.80 -29.05
CA PRO A 94 4.94 20.42 -29.27
C PRO A 94 3.43 20.25 -29.04
N LEU A 95 2.83 21.02 -28.13
CA LEU A 95 1.36 21.06 -27.98
C LEU A 95 0.69 21.60 -29.25
N MET A 96 1.17 22.74 -29.75
CA MET A 96 0.65 23.34 -30.99
C MET A 96 0.81 22.40 -32.18
N ALA A 97 1.94 21.69 -32.27
CA ALA A 97 2.19 20.70 -33.32
C ALA A 97 1.16 19.56 -33.28
N LEU A 98 0.84 19.01 -32.10
CA LEU A 98 -0.22 18.01 -31.95
C LEU A 98 -1.58 18.57 -32.36
N PHE A 99 -1.91 19.80 -31.92
CA PHE A 99 -3.19 20.44 -32.26
C PHE A 99 -3.32 20.74 -33.76
N ASN A 100 -2.23 21.09 -34.42
CA ASN A 100 -2.19 21.42 -35.84
C ASN A 100 -1.92 20.22 -36.76
N ALA A 101 -1.70 19.03 -36.22
CA ALA A 101 -1.50 17.83 -37.03
C ALA A 101 -2.74 17.43 -37.85
N ARG A 102 -3.95 17.85 -37.42
CA ARG A 102 -5.22 17.59 -38.09
C ARG A 102 -6.16 18.77 -37.99
N LYS A 103 -7.10 18.85 -38.93
CA LYS A 103 -8.27 19.72 -38.83
C LYS A 103 -9.08 19.34 -37.61
N ARG A 104 -9.27 20.28 -36.69
CA ARG A 104 -10.08 20.08 -35.48
C ARG A 104 -11.26 21.03 -35.49
N ASN A 105 -12.40 20.57 -35.00
CA ASN A 105 -13.55 21.41 -34.71
C ASN A 105 -13.69 21.58 -33.19
N GLY A 106 -14.57 22.49 -32.77
CA GLY A 106 -14.82 22.74 -31.35
C GLY A 106 -15.26 21.48 -30.60
N ARG A 107 -15.96 20.55 -31.25
CA ARG A 107 -16.35 19.25 -30.65
C ARG A 107 -15.14 18.41 -30.29
N THR A 108 -14.16 18.28 -31.19
CA THR A 108 -12.91 17.56 -30.90
C THR A 108 -12.14 18.23 -29.78
N LEU A 109 -12.03 19.57 -29.78
CA LEU A 109 -11.36 20.31 -28.72
C LEU A 109 -12.05 20.14 -27.37
N PHE A 110 -13.39 20.21 -27.34
CA PHE A 110 -14.19 19.95 -26.16
C PHE A 110 -13.95 18.55 -25.61
N VAL A 111 -13.97 17.51 -26.45
CA VAL A 111 -13.69 16.13 -26.03
C VAL A 111 -12.28 16.01 -25.45
N CYS A 112 -11.27 16.62 -26.08
CA CYS A 112 -9.91 16.65 -25.53
C CYS A 112 -9.89 17.31 -24.14
N THR A 113 -10.56 18.46 -23.97
CA THR A 113 -10.64 19.14 -22.68
C THR A 113 -11.34 18.29 -21.62
N VAL A 114 -12.43 17.62 -21.97
CA VAL A 114 -13.13 16.70 -21.05
C VAL A 114 -12.22 15.57 -20.60
N ILE A 115 -11.49 14.94 -21.52
CA ILE A 115 -10.51 13.90 -21.20
C ILE A 115 -9.42 14.46 -20.28
N THR A 116 -8.88 15.65 -20.56
CA THR A 116 -7.85 16.27 -19.70
C THR A 116 -8.37 16.54 -18.29
N ILE A 117 -9.57 17.12 -18.14
CA ILE A 117 -10.18 17.40 -16.84
C ILE A 117 -10.45 16.09 -16.08
N PHE A 118 -10.98 15.08 -16.76
CA PHE A 118 -11.27 13.78 -16.15
C PHE A 118 -9.99 13.06 -15.72
N SER A 119 -8.95 13.03 -16.56
CA SER A 119 -7.64 12.48 -16.20
C SER A 119 -7.01 13.21 -15.02
N PHE A 120 -7.13 14.54 -14.96
CA PHE A 120 -6.67 15.31 -13.81
C PHE A 120 -7.46 14.97 -12.53
N TYR A 121 -8.78 14.79 -12.63
CA TYR A 121 -9.59 14.35 -11.50
C TYR A 121 -9.16 12.97 -10.98
N LEU A 122 -8.98 11.99 -11.87
CA LEU A 122 -8.47 10.66 -11.50
C LEU A 122 -7.08 10.74 -10.87
N PHE A 123 -6.21 11.60 -11.40
CA PHE A 123 -4.89 11.84 -10.82
C PHE A 123 -4.98 12.41 -9.39
N MET A 124 -5.93 13.32 -9.13
CA MET A 124 -6.18 13.81 -7.78
C MET A 124 -6.67 12.71 -6.85
N ILE A 125 -7.61 11.86 -7.28
CA ILE A 125 -8.04 10.68 -6.51
C ILE A 125 -6.82 9.81 -6.17
N TYR A 126 -5.97 9.52 -7.15
CA TYR A 126 -4.76 8.72 -6.96
C TYR A 126 -3.79 9.36 -5.94
N ILE A 127 -3.60 10.67 -5.94
CA ILE A 127 -2.73 11.34 -4.95
C ILE A 127 -3.25 11.17 -3.51
N PHE A 128 -4.57 11.26 -3.31
CA PHE A 128 -5.17 11.27 -1.97
C PHE A 128 -5.50 9.88 -1.43
N ILE A 129 -6.02 8.98 -2.28
CA ILE A 129 -6.45 7.64 -1.88
C ILE A 129 -5.33 6.61 -2.11
N ASP A 130 -4.49 6.82 -3.12
CA ASP A 130 -3.51 5.84 -3.61
C ASP A 130 -4.15 4.52 -4.07
N ILE A 131 -3.32 3.59 -4.54
CA ILE A 131 -3.73 2.22 -4.89
C ILE A 131 -3.53 1.32 -3.67
N PRO A 132 -4.45 0.37 -3.39
CA PRO A 132 -4.26 -0.58 -2.30
C PRO A 132 -2.96 -1.37 -2.48
N PRO A 133 -2.12 -1.47 -1.44
CA PRO A 133 -0.91 -2.26 -1.53
C PRO A 133 -1.26 -3.74 -1.55
N LYS A 134 -0.53 -4.52 -2.35
CA LYS A 134 -0.62 -5.98 -2.29
C LYS A 134 -0.06 -6.44 -0.94
N ALA A 135 -0.88 -7.17 -0.17
CA ALA A 135 -0.47 -7.74 1.10
C ALA A 135 0.75 -8.67 0.90
N PRO A 136 1.75 -8.63 1.79
CA PRO A 136 2.80 -9.63 1.80
C PRO A 136 2.23 -10.99 2.17
N VAL A 137 2.74 -12.03 1.54
CA VAL A 137 2.42 -13.42 1.87
C VAL A 137 3.56 -13.94 2.74
N PHE A 138 3.21 -14.30 3.98
CA PHE A 138 4.12 -14.98 4.89
C PHE A 138 3.74 -16.46 4.93
N THR A 139 4.72 -17.36 4.86
CA THR A 139 4.46 -18.79 4.92
C THR A 139 5.19 -19.45 6.07
N ILE A 140 4.51 -20.39 6.70
CA ILE A 140 5.06 -21.30 7.70
C ILE A 140 4.94 -22.70 7.12
N ASN A 141 6.06 -23.28 6.71
CA ASN A 141 6.10 -24.46 5.87
C ASN A 141 5.25 -24.25 4.61
N ASN A 142 4.09 -24.90 4.54
CA ASN A 142 3.16 -24.84 3.41
C ASN A 142 1.89 -24.02 3.71
N THR A 143 1.74 -23.50 4.93
CA THR A 143 0.58 -22.68 5.30
C THR A 143 0.86 -21.22 5.00
N GLU A 144 -0.01 -20.60 4.20
CA GLU A 144 0.02 -19.18 3.89
C GLU A 144 -0.74 -18.35 4.94
N ILE A 145 -0.08 -17.31 5.43
CA ILE A 145 -0.64 -16.32 6.35
C ILE A 145 -0.57 -14.96 5.66
N THR A 146 -1.74 -14.42 5.36
CA THR A 146 -1.91 -13.06 4.86
C THR A 146 -2.56 -12.23 5.96
N LEU A 147 -1.81 -11.27 6.53
CA LEU A 147 -2.34 -10.41 7.59
C LEU A 147 -3.60 -9.68 7.16
N SER A 148 -4.55 -9.48 8.08
CA SER A 148 -5.90 -8.93 7.90
C SER A 148 -6.85 -9.76 7.02
N HIS A 149 -6.41 -10.94 6.57
CA HIS A 149 -7.18 -11.86 5.73
C HIS A 149 -7.32 -13.25 6.36
N THR A 150 -6.20 -13.87 6.75
CA THR A 150 -6.19 -15.17 7.44
C THR A 150 -6.91 -15.04 8.78
N THR A 151 -7.85 -15.96 9.02
CA THR A 151 -8.61 -16.04 10.28
C THR A 151 -7.99 -17.05 11.23
N VAL A 152 -8.32 -16.94 12.51
CA VAL A 152 -7.95 -17.97 13.48
C VAL A 152 -8.54 -19.32 13.10
N ALA A 153 -9.81 -19.39 12.67
CA ALA A 153 -10.41 -20.64 12.23
C ALA A 153 -9.59 -21.33 11.13
N SER A 154 -9.04 -20.57 10.18
CA SER A 154 -8.18 -21.13 9.12
C SER A 154 -6.84 -21.65 9.64
N LEU A 155 -6.24 -21.02 10.66
CA LEU A 155 -5.02 -21.55 11.28
C LEU A 155 -5.31 -22.85 12.04
N LEU A 156 -6.42 -22.90 12.78
CA LEU A 156 -6.83 -24.11 13.52
C LEU A 156 -7.09 -25.28 12.55
N SER A 157 -7.74 -25.02 11.41
CA SER A 157 -7.95 -26.06 10.38
C SER A 157 -6.65 -26.55 9.74
N ASP A 158 -5.65 -25.69 9.67
CA ASP A 158 -4.30 -26.02 9.18
C ASP A 158 -3.44 -26.75 10.22
N GLY A 159 -4.03 -27.12 11.37
CA GLY A 159 -3.40 -27.89 12.45
C GLY A 159 -2.52 -27.05 13.37
N PHE A 160 -2.68 -25.74 13.38
CA PHE A 160 -2.05 -24.90 14.40
C PHE A 160 -2.87 -24.92 15.69
N ASP A 161 -2.15 -24.81 16.80
CA ASP A 161 -2.72 -24.60 18.12
C ASP A 161 -2.55 -23.14 18.52
N ILE A 162 -3.54 -22.60 19.23
CA ILE A 162 -3.48 -21.27 19.83
C ILE A 162 -3.54 -21.43 21.34
N TYR A 163 -2.61 -20.82 22.04
CA TYR A 163 -2.60 -20.75 23.49
C TYR A 163 -2.87 -19.32 23.92
N ILE A 164 -3.75 -19.15 24.89
CA ILE A 164 -4.24 -17.87 25.38
C ILE A 164 -3.66 -17.62 26.75
N ARG A 165 -3.10 -16.44 26.95
CA ARG A 165 -2.53 -16.03 28.24
C ARG A 165 -3.62 -15.85 29.29
N GLN A 166 -3.39 -16.36 30.49
CA GLN A 166 -4.26 -16.16 31.65
C GLN A 166 -3.98 -14.82 32.34
N ASN A 167 -4.99 -14.22 32.96
CA ASN A 167 -4.92 -12.84 33.46
C ASN A 167 -3.92 -12.63 34.62
N ASP A 168 -3.59 -13.68 35.36
CA ASP A 168 -2.65 -13.71 36.48
C ASP A 168 -1.25 -14.21 36.08
N ALA A 169 -1.03 -14.54 34.81
CA ALA A 169 0.22 -15.08 34.31
C ALA A 169 1.40 -14.11 34.48
N HIS A 170 2.50 -14.60 35.05
CA HIS A 170 3.76 -13.87 35.14
C HIS A 170 4.55 -13.96 33.82
N ARG A 171 5.80 -13.49 33.83
CA ARG A 171 6.72 -13.74 32.71
C ARG A 171 7.01 -15.24 32.64
N THR A 172 6.65 -15.89 31.55
CA THR A 172 6.91 -17.31 31.33
C THR A 172 8.16 -17.52 30.47
N ASP A 173 9.02 -18.44 30.89
CA ASP A 173 10.18 -18.85 30.08
C ASP A 173 9.72 -19.56 28.80
N TYR A 174 10.47 -19.41 27.70
CA TYR A 174 10.11 -19.97 26.40
C TYR A 174 9.77 -21.47 26.47
N GLU A 175 10.61 -22.25 27.16
CA GLU A 175 10.46 -23.70 27.32
C GLU A 175 9.17 -24.10 28.06
N LYS A 176 8.55 -23.17 28.80
CA LYS A 176 7.35 -23.41 29.60
C LYS A 176 6.07 -22.87 28.95
N LEU A 177 6.17 -22.14 27.84
CA LEU A 177 5.01 -21.48 27.20
C LEU A 177 3.85 -22.42 26.87
N LEU A 178 4.11 -23.70 26.63
CA LEU A 178 3.09 -24.70 26.29
C LEU A 178 2.73 -25.64 27.46
N TYR A 179 3.47 -25.56 28.57
CA TYR A 179 3.39 -26.52 29.68
C TYR A 179 3.06 -25.88 31.03
N SER A 180 3.16 -24.56 31.17
CA SER A 180 2.75 -23.86 32.39
C SER A 180 1.27 -23.50 32.36
N ASP A 181 0.71 -23.29 33.56
CA ASP A 181 -0.67 -22.83 33.74
C ASP A 181 -0.88 -21.36 33.29
N ASP A 182 0.18 -20.66 32.88
CA ASP A 182 0.13 -19.27 32.39
C ASP A 182 -0.60 -19.16 31.03
N PHE A 183 -0.63 -20.26 30.27
CA PHE A 183 -1.17 -20.32 28.92
C PHE A 183 -2.08 -21.54 28.75
N GLU A 184 -3.33 -21.30 28.38
CA GLU A 184 -4.29 -22.37 28.14
C GLU A 184 -4.48 -22.61 26.64
N LYS A 185 -4.40 -23.88 26.22
CA LYS A 185 -4.68 -24.26 24.84
C LYS A 185 -6.15 -24.00 24.52
N TYR A 186 -6.39 -23.18 23.51
CA TYR A 186 -7.74 -22.88 23.05
C TYR A 186 -8.41 -24.10 22.41
N THR A 187 -9.64 -24.40 22.84
CA THR A 187 -10.38 -25.61 22.44
C THR A 187 -11.31 -25.39 21.25
N ALA A 188 -11.27 -24.23 20.60
CA ALA A 188 -12.13 -23.90 19.44
C ALA A 188 -13.64 -24.02 19.73
N ASN A 189 -14.03 -23.73 20.97
CA ASN A 189 -15.40 -23.87 21.47
C ASN A 189 -16.23 -22.57 21.32
N ARG A 190 -15.72 -21.56 20.59
CA ARG A 190 -16.33 -20.25 20.38
C ARG A 190 -16.70 -19.49 21.67
N SER A 191 -16.05 -19.80 22.78
CA SER A 191 -16.33 -19.16 24.08
C SER A 191 -15.54 -17.87 24.32
N ILE A 192 -14.44 -17.67 23.57
CA ILE A 192 -13.54 -16.54 23.74
C ILE A 192 -13.85 -15.45 22.73
N PHE A 193 -13.92 -14.22 23.22
CA PHE A 193 -14.17 -13.03 22.41
C PHE A 193 -12.95 -12.10 22.46
N VAL A 194 -12.55 -11.62 21.29
CA VAL A 194 -11.57 -10.55 21.16
C VAL A 194 -12.30 -9.22 21.22
N GLU A 195 -11.84 -8.37 22.13
CA GLU A 195 -12.42 -7.04 22.36
C GLU A 195 -12.40 -6.18 21.09
N LYS A 196 -13.43 -5.36 20.94
CA LYS A 196 -13.55 -4.40 19.86
C LYS A 196 -12.39 -3.40 19.82
N GLY A 197 -12.14 -2.89 18.62
CA GLY A 197 -11.18 -1.84 18.35
C GLY A 197 -9.83 -2.39 17.91
N PHE A 198 -9.12 -1.60 17.10
CA PHE A 198 -7.76 -1.94 16.71
C PHE A 198 -6.76 -1.70 17.86
N ARG A 199 -5.92 -2.71 18.15
CA ARG A 199 -4.80 -2.66 19.09
C ARG A 199 -3.55 -3.21 18.42
N ARG A 200 -2.46 -2.45 18.46
CA ARG A 200 -1.15 -2.95 18.03
C ARG A 200 -0.64 -3.92 19.09
N ASN A 201 -0.17 -5.09 18.64
CA ASN A 201 0.51 -6.03 19.52
C ASN A 201 2.01 -5.70 19.52
N ASN A 202 2.48 -4.99 20.54
CA ASN A 202 3.89 -4.61 20.67
C ASN A 202 4.61 -5.42 21.75
N GLU A 203 3.96 -6.43 22.33
CA GLU A 203 4.53 -7.17 23.45
C GLU A 203 5.67 -8.09 23.00
N SER A 204 6.55 -8.45 23.93
CA SER A 204 7.52 -9.52 23.69
C SER A 204 6.83 -10.88 23.78
N VAL A 205 7.45 -11.92 23.23
CA VAL A 205 6.88 -13.28 23.20
C VAL A 205 6.39 -13.75 24.58
N PRO A 206 7.17 -13.60 25.68
CA PRO A 206 6.75 -14.02 27.02
C PRO A 206 5.52 -13.31 27.59
N TYR A 207 5.14 -12.15 27.03
CA TYR A 207 3.99 -11.38 27.51
C TYR A 207 2.81 -11.42 26.52
N SER A 208 3.01 -12.00 25.34
CA SER A 208 1.99 -11.98 24.29
C SER A 208 0.72 -12.68 24.73
N LEU A 209 -0.44 -12.10 24.37
CA LEU A 209 -1.76 -12.65 24.70
C LEU A 209 -2.04 -13.98 24.00
N TYR A 210 -1.48 -14.17 22.80
CA TYR A 210 -1.71 -15.35 21.97
C TYR A 210 -0.38 -15.92 21.46
N ILE A 211 -0.11 -17.17 21.86
CA ILE A 211 0.98 -17.98 21.32
C ILE A 211 0.42 -18.86 20.21
N LEU A 212 1.15 -18.92 19.10
CA LEU A 212 0.90 -19.84 18.01
C LEU A 212 1.87 -21.02 18.13
N ALA A 213 1.35 -22.23 18.14
CA ALA A 213 2.14 -23.45 18.22
C ALA A 213 1.68 -24.45 17.15
N LYS A 214 2.53 -25.43 16.85
CA LYS A 214 2.20 -26.55 15.96
C LYS A 214 3.05 -27.74 16.36
N ASP A 215 2.43 -28.91 16.44
CA ASP A 215 3.10 -30.17 16.80
C ASP A 215 3.94 -30.07 18.09
N GLY A 216 3.45 -29.32 19.09
CA GLY A 216 4.15 -29.12 20.37
C GLY A 216 5.32 -28.14 20.33
N VAL A 217 5.52 -27.43 19.21
CA VAL A 217 6.57 -26.42 19.04
C VAL A 217 5.95 -25.04 19.02
N VAL A 218 6.50 -24.10 19.80
CA VAL A 218 6.12 -22.69 19.72
C VAL A 218 6.62 -22.12 18.39
N ILE A 219 5.66 -21.76 17.53
CA ILE A 219 5.95 -21.18 16.22
C ILE A 219 6.23 -19.70 16.37
N GLY A 220 5.50 -19.01 17.23
CA GLY A 220 5.65 -17.57 17.44
C GLY A 220 4.44 -17.01 18.18
N THR A 221 4.21 -15.72 18.01
CA THR A 221 3.07 -15.03 18.63
C THR A 221 2.24 -14.33 17.58
N ILE A 222 0.94 -14.17 17.87
CA ILE A 222 0.00 -13.54 16.96
C ILE A 222 -0.75 -12.40 17.65
N GLY A 223 -1.08 -11.36 16.89
CA GLY A 223 -2.06 -10.35 17.27
C GLY A 223 -3.34 -10.56 16.50
N LEU A 224 -4.48 -10.37 17.17
CA LEU A 224 -5.80 -10.60 16.60
C LEU A 224 -6.60 -9.30 16.52
N TYR A 225 -7.43 -9.19 15.49
CA TYR A 225 -8.42 -8.13 15.35
C TYR A 225 -9.72 -8.68 14.81
N GLY A 226 -10.82 -8.39 15.52
CA GLY A 226 -12.16 -8.74 15.12
C GLY A 226 -12.85 -7.61 14.36
N HIS A 227 -13.24 -6.57 15.09
CA HIS A 227 -14.01 -5.44 14.55
C HIS A 227 -13.82 -4.18 15.38
N GLU A 228 -14.01 -3.00 14.78
CA GLU A 228 -13.78 -1.72 15.48
C GLU A 228 -14.79 -1.46 16.61
N THR A 229 -16.05 -1.86 16.43
CA THR A 229 -17.16 -1.48 17.33
C THR A 229 -17.85 -2.62 18.07
N LYS A 230 -17.51 -3.89 17.79
CA LYS A 230 -18.12 -5.06 18.43
C LYS A 230 -17.07 -6.11 18.72
N ASP A 231 -17.25 -6.82 19.82
CA ASP A 231 -16.41 -7.94 20.17
C ASP A 231 -16.73 -9.10 19.22
N ILE A 232 -15.71 -9.84 18.84
CA ILE A 232 -15.83 -10.92 17.85
C ILE A 232 -15.27 -12.19 18.46
N VAL A 233 -15.93 -13.31 18.21
CA VAL A 233 -15.45 -14.63 18.62
C VAL A 233 -14.05 -14.88 18.02
N LEU A 234 -13.14 -15.43 18.82
CA LEU A 234 -11.73 -15.58 18.48
C LEU A 234 -11.49 -16.23 17.10
N GLU A 235 -12.25 -17.27 16.75
CA GLU A 235 -12.19 -18.00 15.47
C GLU A 235 -12.44 -17.10 14.25
N ASP A 236 -13.32 -16.11 14.39
CA ASP A 236 -13.71 -15.20 13.31
C ASP A 236 -12.76 -13.99 13.23
N CYS A 237 -11.82 -13.86 14.17
CA CYS A 237 -10.83 -12.79 14.18
C CYS A 237 -9.72 -13.04 13.16
N LYS A 238 -9.18 -11.93 12.66
CA LYS A 238 -8.10 -11.91 11.67
C LYS A 238 -6.76 -11.72 12.34
N ILE A 239 -5.73 -12.36 11.79
CA ILE A 239 -4.35 -12.16 12.24
C ILE A 239 -3.87 -10.79 11.75
N ILE A 240 -3.40 -9.93 12.65
CA ILE A 240 -2.87 -8.59 12.31
C ILE A 240 -1.41 -8.40 12.71
N HIS A 241 -0.84 -9.37 13.41
CA HIS A 241 0.54 -9.33 13.85
C HIS A 241 1.07 -10.74 13.97
N PHE A 242 2.32 -10.92 13.62
CA PHE A 242 3.08 -12.16 13.80
C PHE A 242 4.50 -11.80 14.23
N LYS A 243 5.02 -12.48 15.25
CA LYS A 243 6.36 -12.19 15.77
C LYS A 243 7.10 -13.43 16.26
N LEU A 244 8.41 -13.42 15.98
CA LEU A 244 9.41 -14.40 16.38
C LEU A 244 10.50 -13.69 17.19
N ASP A 245 10.86 -14.25 18.34
CA ASP A 245 12.10 -13.88 19.02
C ASP A 245 13.22 -14.90 18.75
N GLU A 246 14.37 -14.70 19.39
CA GLU A 246 15.55 -15.56 19.23
C GLU A 246 15.28 -17.03 19.60
N ASN A 247 14.43 -17.28 20.61
CA ASN A 247 14.08 -18.63 21.03
C ASN A 247 13.16 -19.31 20.00
N CYS A 248 12.18 -18.58 19.46
CA CYS A 248 11.34 -19.08 18.36
C CYS A 248 12.21 -19.43 17.14
N VAL A 249 13.20 -18.59 16.81
CA VAL A 249 14.11 -18.84 15.68
C VAL A 249 14.98 -20.06 15.91
N ALA A 250 15.57 -20.21 17.10
CA ALA A 250 16.37 -21.38 17.45
C ALA A 250 15.54 -22.68 17.35
N SER A 251 14.36 -22.69 17.96
CA SER A 251 13.45 -23.82 17.93
C SER A 251 12.97 -24.16 16.51
N ALA A 252 12.72 -23.14 15.68
CA ALA A 252 12.37 -23.35 14.28
C ALA A 252 13.49 -24.03 13.48
N ARG A 253 14.75 -23.70 13.74
CA ARG A 253 15.91 -24.34 13.09
C ARG A 253 16.02 -25.81 13.52
N GLU A 254 15.88 -26.10 14.81
CA GLU A 254 15.93 -27.46 15.36
C GLU A 254 14.82 -28.36 14.78
N ASN A 255 13.63 -27.79 14.60
CA ASN A 255 12.46 -28.51 14.09
C ASN A 255 12.28 -28.41 12.57
N SER A 256 13.29 -27.91 11.84
CA SER A 256 13.27 -27.76 10.38
C SER A 256 12.04 -26.99 9.84
N ILE A 257 11.52 -26.05 10.63
CA ILE A 257 10.42 -25.17 10.21
C ILE A 257 10.96 -24.17 9.19
N ILE A 258 10.19 -23.95 8.12
CA ILE A 258 10.54 -23.01 7.05
C ILE A 258 9.66 -21.77 7.18
N TYR A 259 10.29 -20.61 7.36
CA TYR A 259 9.61 -19.32 7.27
C TYR A 259 9.98 -18.62 5.96
N SER A 260 8.96 -18.15 5.23
CA SER A 260 9.20 -17.37 4.00
C SER A 260 8.36 -16.10 3.95
N LEU A 261 8.93 -15.01 3.42
CA LEU A 261 8.23 -13.75 3.16
C LEU A 261 8.39 -13.39 1.68
N ASN A 262 7.30 -13.42 0.91
CA ASN A 262 7.33 -13.23 -0.55
C ASN A 262 8.48 -13.99 -1.22
N ASP A 263 8.56 -15.30 -0.96
CA ASP A 263 9.56 -16.23 -1.51
C ASP A 263 10.98 -16.14 -0.91
N ILE A 264 11.26 -15.16 -0.04
CA ILE A 264 12.54 -15.12 0.70
C ILE A 264 12.47 -16.05 1.90
N LYS A 265 13.31 -17.09 1.93
CA LYS A 265 13.47 -17.99 3.08
C LYS A 265 14.20 -17.24 4.20
N LEU A 266 13.48 -16.93 5.28
CA LEU A 266 13.95 -16.07 6.35
C LEU A 266 15.02 -16.71 7.25
N LEU A 267 15.03 -18.04 7.37
CA LEU A 267 16.01 -18.75 8.20
C LEU A 267 17.33 -19.03 7.46
N ALA A 268 17.38 -18.89 6.14
CA ALA A 268 18.66 -18.92 5.43
C ALA A 268 19.44 -17.62 5.70
N PRO A 269 20.78 -17.62 5.59
CA PRO A 269 21.56 -16.39 5.64
C PRO A 269 21.02 -15.37 4.62
N LEU A 270 20.70 -14.18 5.10
CA LEU A 270 20.09 -13.13 4.31
C LEU A 270 21.10 -12.54 3.32
N LYS A 271 20.66 -12.32 2.09
CA LYS A 271 21.47 -11.65 1.07
C LYS A 271 20.82 -10.34 0.65
N LEU A 272 21.56 -9.25 0.77
CA LEU A 272 21.08 -7.92 0.44
C LEU A 272 20.57 -7.84 -1.00
N GLU A 273 21.27 -8.45 -1.96
CA GLU A 273 20.87 -8.47 -3.37
C GLU A 273 19.50 -9.14 -3.59
N GLU A 274 19.23 -10.25 -2.90
CA GLU A 274 17.96 -10.97 -2.98
C GLU A 274 16.82 -10.15 -2.35
N LEU A 275 17.09 -9.49 -1.21
CA LEU A 275 16.14 -8.59 -0.55
C LEU A 275 15.82 -7.37 -1.43
N GLN A 276 16.83 -6.73 -2.01
CA GLN A 276 16.67 -5.59 -2.92
C GLN A 276 15.89 -5.98 -4.18
N LYS A 277 16.20 -7.14 -4.77
CA LYS A 277 15.47 -7.65 -5.93
C LYS A 277 14.00 -7.93 -5.63
N THR A 278 13.70 -8.47 -4.45
CA THR A 278 12.34 -8.89 -4.08
C THR A 278 11.48 -7.72 -3.61
N PHE A 279 12.05 -6.84 -2.78
CA PHE A 279 11.28 -5.78 -2.12
C PHE A 279 11.43 -4.42 -2.81
N ASP A 280 12.52 -4.17 -3.55
CA ASP A 280 12.79 -2.92 -4.26
C ASP A 280 12.55 -1.71 -3.33
N LYS A 281 11.74 -0.72 -3.75
CA LYS A 281 11.41 0.49 -2.98
C LYS A 281 10.67 0.22 -1.66
N LYS A 282 10.22 -1.02 -1.42
CA LYS A 282 9.57 -1.41 -0.16
C LYS A 282 10.60 -1.67 0.94
N LEU A 283 11.83 -2.00 0.57
CA LEU A 283 12.96 -2.06 1.51
C LEU A 283 13.35 -0.63 1.87
N TRP A 284 12.78 -0.13 2.95
CA TRP A 284 12.88 1.28 3.34
C TRP A 284 13.97 1.53 4.38
N LEU A 285 14.37 0.49 5.10
CA LEU A 285 15.44 0.53 6.08
C LEU A 285 16.45 -0.57 5.78
N VAL A 286 17.67 -0.13 5.49
CA VAL A 286 18.83 -0.98 5.21
C VAL A 286 19.89 -0.64 6.26
N PRO A 287 20.50 -1.64 6.91
CA PRO A 287 21.55 -1.43 7.89
C PRO A 287 22.74 -0.69 7.26
N PRO A 288 23.45 0.16 8.03
CA PRO A 288 24.66 0.83 7.53
C PRO A 288 25.74 -0.20 7.17
N ALA A 289 26.67 0.18 6.28
CA ALA A 289 27.78 -0.68 5.88
C ALA A 289 28.70 -1.06 7.06
N ASP A 290 28.91 -0.10 7.97
CA ASP A 290 29.71 -0.26 9.19
C ASP A 290 28.80 -0.06 10.42
N PRO A 291 28.06 -1.10 10.84
CA PRO A 291 27.19 -1.02 12.01
C PRO A 291 28.02 -0.89 13.29
N ILE A 292 27.59 0.01 14.19
CA ILE A 292 28.25 0.26 15.48
C ILE A 292 28.02 -0.90 16.44
N ASP A 293 26.82 -1.47 16.41
CA ASP A 293 26.42 -2.60 17.24
C ASP A 293 25.26 -3.39 16.60
N ILE A 294 24.91 -4.51 17.23
CA ILE A 294 23.86 -5.43 16.77
C ILE A 294 22.46 -4.80 16.69
N THR A 295 22.20 -3.67 17.36
CA THR A 295 20.88 -3.01 17.30
C THR A 295 20.62 -2.37 15.94
N GLN A 296 21.67 -2.11 15.17
CA GLN A 296 21.59 -1.59 13.81
C GLN A 296 21.40 -2.69 12.75
N LEU A 297 21.50 -3.98 13.13
CA LEU A 297 21.39 -5.12 12.22
C LEU A 297 19.94 -5.52 11.99
N HIS A 298 19.20 -4.67 11.27
CA HIS A 298 17.84 -4.98 10.88
C HIS A 298 17.43 -4.37 9.54
N TYR A 299 16.62 -5.13 8.80
CA TYR A 299 15.93 -4.66 7.61
C TYR A 299 14.50 -4.25 7.94
N GLY A 300 14.04 -3.15 7.36
CA GLY A 300 12.64 -2.73 7.40
C GLY A 300 12.02 -2.80 6.01
N ILE A 301 10.87 -3.46 5.91
CA ILE A 301 10.06 -3.55 4.70
C ILE A 301 8.68 -2.93 4.95
N LYS A 302 8.20 -2.10 4.02
CA LYS A 302 6.92 -1.37 4.15
C LYS A 302 6.09 -1.47 2.87
N TRP A 303 4.84 -1.90 3.03
CA TRP A 303 3.79 -1.84 2.02
C TRP A 303 2.76 -0.81 2.47
N SER A 304 3.04 0.47 2.20
CA SER A 304 2.20 1.59 2.64
C SER A 304 1.65 2.41 1.51
N THR A 305 0.70 3.27 1.84
CA THR A 305 0.13 4.27 0.94
C THR A 305 0.42 5.67 1.46
N ARG A 306 0.12 6.69 0.64
CA ARG A 306 0.18 8.08 1.11
C ARG A 306 -0.94 8.45 2.07
N SER A 307 -1.96 7.60 2.19
CA SER A 307 -3.16 7.86 2.98
C SER A 307 -3.02 7.53 4.47
N ASP A 308 -1.84 7.04 4.89
CA ASP A 308 -1.58 6.60 6.28
C ASP A 308 -2.69 5.69 6.80
N HIS A 309 -2.81 4.50 6.18
CA HIS A 309 -3.78 3.47 6.50
C HIS A 309 -5.25 3.93 6.62
N LEU A 310 -5.60 5.07 6.02
CA LEU A 310 -6.96 5.60 6.09
C LEU A 310 -7.90 4.84 5.17
N PHE A 311 -7.47 4.60 3.93
CA PHE A 311 -8.25 3.91 2.91
C PHE A 311 -7.88 2.45 2.74
N TRP A 312 -6.60 2.12 2.93
CA TRP A 312 -6.05 0.81 2.63
C TRP A 312 -5.28 0.27 3.82
N ASN A 313 -5.22 -1.06 3.95
CA ASN A 313 -4.35 -1.67 4.95
C ASN A 313 -2.89 -1.39 4.58
N GLU A 314 -2.06 -1.17 5.58
CA GLU A 314 -0.61 -1.08 5.41
C GLU A 314 0.06 -2.25 6.12
N TYR A 315 1.23 -2.64 5.62
CA TYR A 315 1.96 -3.78 6.15
C TYR A 315 3.41 -3.42 6.39
N PHE A 316 3.97 -3.99 7.43
CA PHE A 316 5.33 -3.71 7.90
C PHE A 316 5.99 -5.01 8.27
N ALA A 317 7.24 -5.18 7.86
CA ALA A 317 8.06 -6.29 8.31
C ALA A 317 9.42 -5.78 8.81
N TYR A 318 9.91 -6.38 9.88
CA TYR A 318 11.25 -6.16 10.41
C TYR A 318 11.96 -7.50 10.53
N ILE A 319 13.16 -7.57 9.96
CA ILE A 319 14.02 -8.75 10.02
C ILE A 319 15.29 -8.32 10.76
N ASN A 320 15.43 -8.72 12.02
CA ASN A 320 16.67 -8.55 12.77
C ASN A 320 17.57 -9.75 12.53
N PHE A 321 18.88 -9.53 12.47
CA PHE A 321 19.85 -10.57 12.12
C PHE A 321 21.17 -10.40 12.87
N ASP A 322 22.01 -11.45 12.88
CA ASP A 322 23.34 -11.46 13.50
C ASP A 322 24.45 -11.04 12.53
N GLU A 323 25.69 -10.98 12.98
CA GLU A 323 26.84 -10.61 12.14
C GLU A 323 27.08 -11.58 10.95
N ASN A 324 26.51 -12.79 11.02
CA ASN A 324 26.58 -13.79 9.96
C ASN A 324 25.38 -13.73 9.00
N ASN A 325 24.56 -12.68 9.08
CA ASN A 325 23.32 -12.50 8.33
C ASN A 325 22.24 -13.55 8.62
N ASN A 326 22.31 -14.26 9.74
CA ASN A 326 21.24 -15.15 10.16
C ASN A 326 20.17 -14.35 10.88
N MET A 327 18.92 -14.51 10.47
CA MET A 327 17.79 -13.90 11.19
C MET A 327 17.79 -14.34 12.66
N THR A 328 17.58 -13.39 13.56
CA THR A 328 17.47 -13.58 15.02
C THR A 328 16.07 -13.24 15.53
N LYS A 329 15.39 -12.25 14.93
CA LYS A 329 14.01 -11.89 15.25
C LYS A 329 13.26 -11.46 14.01
N PHE A 330 11.97 -11.74 13.96
CA PHE A 330 11.10 -11.34 12.87
C PHE A 330 9.81 -10.74 13.41
N GLU A 331 9.33 -9.70 12.77
CA GLU A 331 8.03 -9.11 13.06
C GLU A 331 7.34 -8.77 11.75
N LEU A 332 6.09 -9.17 11.62
CA LEU A 332 5.19 -8.81 10.53
C LEU A 332 3.91 -8.25 11.13
N SER A 333 3.52 -7.05 10.73
CA SER A 333 2.36 -6.37 11.28
C SER A 333 1.55 -5.65 10.21
N THR A 334 0.28 -5.41 10.50
CA THR A 334 -0.61 -4.63 9.63
C THR A 334 -1.32 -3.53 10.39
N GLU A 335 -1.40 -2.37 9.75
CA GLU A 335 -2.34 -1.32 10.11
C GLU A 335 -3.61 -1.52 9.29
N VAL A 336 -4.69 -1.92 9.95
CA VAL A 336 -6.00 -2.10 9.28
C VAL A 336 -6.59 -0.73 8.93
N ALA A 337 -7.16 -0.64 7.73
CA ALA A 337 -7.80 0.54 7.17
C ALA A 337 -8.90 1.09 8.09
N ARG A 338 -8.68 2.26 8.67
CA ARG A 338 -9.60 2.85 9.66
C ARG A 338 -9.49 4.35 9.73
N ASP A 339 -10.54 4.99 10.26
CA ASP A 339 -10.48 6.41 10.55
C ASP A 339 -9.53 6.69 11.71
N TRP A 340 -8.88 7.85 11.68
CA TRP A 340 -8.06 8.29 12.80
C TRP A 340 -8.90 8.36 14.08
N LYS A 341 -8.39 7.73 15.15
CA LYS A 341 -8.98 7.85 16.48
C LYS A 341 -8.83 9.31 16.93
N LYS A 342 -9.92 9.89 17.42
CA LYS A 342 -9.92 11.23 18.03
C LYS A 342 -9.32 11.19 19.42
#